data_AF-A0A1X0NXC0-F1
#
_entry.id   AF-A0A1X0NXC0-F1
#
_cell.length_a   1.000
_cell.length_b   1.000
_cell.length_c   1.000
_cell.angle_alpha   90.00
_cell.angle_beta   90.00
_cell.angle_gamma   90.00
#
_symmetry.space_group_name_H-M   'P 1'
#
loop_
_entity.id
_entity.type
_entity.pdbx_description
1 polymer ?
#
loop_
_entity_poly.entity_id
_entity_poly.type
_entity_poly.pdbx_seq_one_letter_code
_entity_poly.pdbx_strand_id
1 'polypeptide(L)'
;MSKHSGNAPVKQDVRVFQSTIDTSSIVSTVFNQPSFYMGIVNMVIMYLTQRFPEELMSPKYLTMTYNGIRAPAMLTIPFCCIAGGYFSVASVISTSAFPLAGHLCGYTLSLGVGLTMLTFRRVSWYYPLLGVMYLSFGGFHHYRRMMVYGDNAPIYNWGDMSEIWNARAEAKREARQQRLLEKEAMSSQK
;
A
#
# COMPACT_ATOMS: atom_id res chain seq x y z
N MET A 1 -44.40 31.76 -8.95
CA MET A 1 -43.39 31.86 -10.04
C MET A 1 -42.05 32.06 -9.35
N SER A 2 -40.99 31.29 -9.50
CA SER A 2 -40.56 30.35 -10.55
C SER A 2 -39.78 29.19 -9.92
N LYS A 3 -39.92 28.00 -10.50
CA LYS A 3 -39.18 26.76 -10.19
C LYS A 3 -37.83 26.82 -10.90
N HIS A 4 -36.74 26.50 -10.20
CA HIS A 4 -35.59 25.84 -10.82
C HIS A 4 -35.09 24.70 -9.92
N SER A 5 -35.78 23.57 -10.08
CA SER A 5 -35.29 22.23 -9.78
C SER A 5 -34.14 21.90 -10.73
N GLY A 6 -32.91 22.11 -10.28
CA GLY A 6 -31.73 21.50 -10.89
C GLY A 6 -31.62 20.06 -10.42
N ASN A 7 -32.24 19.14 -11.16
CA ASN A 7 -31.97 17.71 -11.04
C ASN A 7 -30.52 17.47 -11.47
N ALA A 8 -29.58 17.52 -10.52
CA ALA A 8 -28.35 16.76 -10.66
C ALA A 8 -28.75 15.28 -10.71
N PRO A 9 -28.25 14.48 -11.66
CA PRO A 9 -28.54 13.05 -11.66
C PRO A 9 -27.94 12.50 -10.36
N VAL A 10 -28.82 12.09 -9.44
CA VAL A 10 -28.45 11.27 -8.30
C VAL A 10 -27.84 10.02 -8.91
N LYS A 11 -26.50 9.96 -8.93
CA LYS A 11 -25.74 8.78 -9.33
C LYS A 11 -26.27 7.65 -8.44
N GLN A 12 -27.04 6.74 -9.02
CA GLN A 12 -27.40 5.51 -8.34
C GLN A 12 -26.09 4.74 -8.15
N ASP A 13 -25.56 4.78 -6.94
CA ASP A 13 -24.51 3.87 -6.50
C ASP A 13 -25.09 2.46 -6.56
N VAL A 14 -24.94 1.83 -7.72
CA VAL A 14 -25.30 0.43 -7.91
C VAL A 14 -24.26 -0.36 -7.12
N ARG A 15 -24.63 -0.74 -5.89
CA ARG A 15 -23.87 -1.65 -5.02
C ARG A 15 -23.91 -3.05 -5.63
N VAL A 16 -23.12 -3.33 -6.68
CA VAL A 16 -23.25 -4.60 -7.43
C VAL A 16 -22.63 -5.79 -6.70
N PHE A 17 -21.76 -5.62 -5.70
CA PHE A 17 -21.14 -6.77 -5.03
C PHE A 17 -20.99 -6.57 -3.52
N GLN A 18 -22.12 -6.50 -2.82
CA GLN A 18 -22.13 -6.86 -1.40
C GLN A 18 -21.94 -8.37 -1.30
N SER A 19 -20.69 -8.84 -1.42
CA SER A 19 -20.39 -10.25 -1.18
C SER A 19 -20.77 -10.54 0.28
N THR A 20 -21.71 -11.44 0.47
CA THR A 20 -22.21 -12.00 1.73
C THR A 20 -21.11 -12.77 2.48
N ILE A 21 -19.97 -12.13 2.71
CA ILE A 21 -18.92 -12.67 3.56
C ILE A 21 -19.26 -12.20 4.96
N ASP A 22 -19.78 -13.14 5.73
CA ASP A 22 -20.14 -13.02 7.14
C ASP A 22 -19.07 -12.22 7.91
N THR A 23 -19.42 -11.02 8.37
CA THR A 23 -18.56 -10.15 9.18
C THR A 23 -18.16 -10.81 10.50
N SER A 24 -18.85 -11.88 10.89
CA SER A 24 -18.52 -12.77 12.01
C SER A 24 -17.24 -13.61 11.79
N SER A 25 -16.77 -13.77 10.55
CA SER A 25 -15.50 -14.46 10.24
C SER A 25 -14.26 -13.56 10.36
N ILE A 26 -14.43 -12.31 10.82
CA ILE A 26 -13.41 -11.24 10.84
C ILE A 26 -12.84 -11.05 12.26
N VAL A 27 -12.75 -12.11 13.06
CA VAL A 27 -11.81 -12.12 14.20
C VAL A 27 -10.45 -12.53 13.65
N SER A 28 -9.82 -11.59 12.94
CA SER A 28 -8.48 -11.77 12.39
C SER A 28 -7.46 -11.53 13.49
N THR A 29 -7.04 -12.59 14.18
CA THR A 29 -5.79 -12.53 14.96
C THR A 29 -4.61 -12.33 14.01
N VAL A 30 -3.51 -11.76 14.50
CA VAL A 30 -2.28 -11.54 13.71
C VAL A 30 -1.78 -12.85 13.07
N PHE A 31 -1.99 -13.97 13.76
CA PHE A 31 -1.60 -15.30 13.28
C PHE A 31 -2.42 -15.82 12.09
N ASN A 32 -3.64 -15.33 11.89
CA ASN A 32 -4.46 -15.72 10.73
C ASN A 32 -4.15 -14.89 9.48
N GLN A 33 -3.18 -13.97 9.55
CA GLN A 33 -2.87 -13.09 8.45
C GLN A 33 -1.74 -13.62 7.56
N PRO A 34 -1.96 -13.74 6.24
CA PRO A 34 -0.90 -14.10 5.30
C PRO A 34 0.32 -13.17 5.35
N SER A 35 0.13 -11.88 5.66
CA SER A 35 1.23 -10.92 5.84
C SER A 35 2.16 -11.30 6.99
N PHE A 36 1.65 -11.89 8.07
CA PHE A 36 2.48 -12.37 9.18
C PHE A 36 3.42 -13.51 8.71
N TYR A 37 2.88 -14.49 7.98
CA TYR A 37 3.67 -15.58 7.42
C TYR A 37 4.67 -15.10 6.37
N MET A 38 4.33 -14.11 5.57
CA MET A 38 5.28 -13.47 4.64
C MET A 38 6.47 -12.84 5.40
N GLY A 39 6.21 -12.19 6.54
CA GLY A 39 7.27 -11.69 7.43
C GLY A 39 8.18 -12.81 7.96
N ILE A 40 7.61 -13.92 8.42
CA ILE A 40 8.37 -15.09 8.90
C ILE A 40 9.22 -15.70 7.78
N VAL A 41 8.61 -15.98 6.62
CA VAL A 41 9.31 -16.56 5.47
C VAL A 41 10.49 -15.68 5.07
N ASN A 42 10.31 -14.36 5.10
CA ASN A 42 11.39 -13.42 4.80
C ASN A 42 12.52 -13.45 5.84
N MET A 43 12.21 -13.65 7.12
CA MET A 43 13.24 -13.88 8.15
C MET A 43 13.99 -15.20 7.96
N VAL A 44 13.31 -16.26 7.53
CA VAL A 44 13.94 -17.54 7.18
C VAL A 44 14.88 -17.37 5.98
N ILE A 45 14.45 -16.67 4.93
CA ILE A 45 15.28 -16.37 3.76
C ILE A 45 16.50 -15.56 4.19
N MET A 46 16.35 -14.56 5.06
CA MET A 46 17.46 -13.79 5.61
C MET A 46 18.47 -14.69 6.32
N TYR A 47 18.00 -15.58 7.20
CA TYR A 47 18.85 -16.52 7.93
C TYR A 47 19.63 -17.43 6.98
N LEU A 48 18.95 -18.03 6.00
CA LEU A 48 19.59 -18.89 5.00
C LEU A 48 20.61 -18.12 4.16
N THR A 49 20.29 -16.88 3.78
CA THR A 49 21.18 -16.01 3.00
C THR A 49 22.43 -15.60 3.80
N GLN A 50 22.30 -15.42 5.11
CA GLN A 50 23.45 -15.16 5.99
C GLN A 50 24.27 -16.41 6.27
N ARG A 51 23.63 -17.57 6.39
CA ARG A 51 24.28 -18.83 6.76
C ARG A 51 24.97 -19.51 5.57
N PHE A 52 24.38 -19.42 4.39
CA PHE A 52 24.82 -20.03 3.13
C PHE A 52 24.85 -18.99 1.97
N PRO A 53 25.65 -17.92 2.11
CA PRO A 53 25.68 -16.83 1.13
C PRO A 53 26.09 -17.27 -0.28
N GLU A 54 27.02 -18.23 -0.38
CA GLU A 54 27.56 -18.70 -1.66
C GLU A 54 26.56 -19.51 -2.50
N GLU A 55 25.56 -20.12 -1.86
CA GLU A 55 24.51 -20.90 -2.55
C GLU A 55 23.39 -20.00 -3.09
N LEU A 56 23.11 -18.89 -2.39
CA LEU A 56 21.97 -18.02 -2.67
C LEU A 56 22.35 -16.77 -3.49
N MET A 57 23.59 -16.31 -3.39
CA MET A 57 24.06 -15.09 -4.06
C MET A 57 25.35 -15.31 -4.84
N SER A 58 25.45 -14.66 -6.00
CA SER A 58 26.69 -14.64 -6.77
C SER A 58 27.81 -13.94 -5.98
N PRO A 59 29.07 -14.39 -6.07
CA PRO A 59 30.22 -13.82 -5.35
C PRO A 59 30.38 -12.29 -5.50
N LYS A 60 29.89 -11.72 -6.61
CA LYS A 60 29.90 -10.27 -6.87
C LYS A 60 29.06 -9.45 -5.90
N TYR A 61 28.10 -10.06 -5.20
CA TYR A 61 27.19 -9.40 -4.26
C TYR A 61 27.49 -9.72 -2.80
N LEU A 62 28.45 -10.61 -2.54
CA LEU A 62 28.89 -10.97 -1.20
C LEU A 62 29.81 -9.91 -0.60
N THR A 63 30.49 -9.15 -1.45
CA THR A 63 31.43 -8.11 -1.03
C THR A 63 31.02 -6.76 -1.60
N MET A 64 30.91 -5.78 -0.72
CA MET A 64 30.74 -4.38 -1.06
C MET A 64 32.10 -3.69 -0.92
N THR A 65 32.55 -2.99 -1.96
CA THR A 65 33.76 -2.17 -1.87
C THR A 65 33.35 -0.76 -1.46
N TYR A 66 33.77 -0.32 -0.28
CA TYR A 66 33.57 1.05 0.20
C TYR A 66 34.93 1.67 0.48
N ASN A 67 35.27 2.79 -0.17
CA ASN A 67 36.56 3.47 -0.05
C ASN A 67 37.78 2.53 -0.22
N GLY A 68 37.72 1.61 -1.19
CA GLY A 68 38.80 0.63 -1.45
C GLY A 68 38.87 -0.54 -0.47
N ILE A 69 38.07 -0.53 0.60
CA ILE A 69 37.98 -1.62 1.56
C ILE A 69 36.84 -2.55 1.12
N ARG A 70 37.16 -3.83 0.92
CA ARG A 70 36.16 -4.87 0.63
C ARG A 70 35.57 -5.34 1.96
N ALA A 71 34.30 -5.02 2.19
CA ALA A 71 33.54 -5.47 3.35
C ALA A 71 32.45 -6.48 2.92
N PRO A 72 32.06 -7.44 3.77
CA PRO A 72 30.91 -8.29 3.48
C PRO A 72 29.63 -7.43 3.37
N ALA A 73 28.82 -7.68 2.34
CA ALA A 73 27.59 -6.93 2.11
C ALA A 73 26.58 -7.15 3.25
N MET A 74 26.12 -6.08 3.90
CA MET A 74 25.11 -6.17 4.97
C MET A 74 23.71 -6.36 4.39
N LEU A 75 23.37 -7.61 4.07
CA LEU A 75 22.09 -7.98 3.48
C LEU A 75 20.95 -8.05 4.51
N THR A 76 21.26 -8.04 5.80
CA THR A 76 20.31 -8.10 6.92
C THR A 76 19.31 -6.94 6.91
N ILE A 77 19.79 -5.72 6.67
CA ILE A 77 19.01 -4.48 6.77
C ILE A 77 17.77 -4.50 5.85
N PRO A 78 17.90 -4.76 4.52
CA PRO A 78 16.74 -4.80 3.65
C PRO A 78 15.75 -5.92 4.03
N PHE A 79 16.22 -7.09 4.46
CA PHE A 79 15.32 -8.17 4.91
C PHE A 79 14.55 -7.78 6.18
N CYS A 80 15.21 -7.12 7.14
CA CYS A 80 14.55 -6.60 8.34
C CYS A 80 13.49 -5.54 8.00
N CYS A 81 13.77 -4.61 7.08
CA CYS A 81 12.80 -3.61 6.65
C CYS A 81 11.56 -4.25 6.02
N ILE A 82 11.75 -5.25 5.15
CA ILE A 82 10.65 -5.97 4.50
C ILE A 82 9.83 -6.75 5.54
N ALA A 83 10.49 -7.50 6.43
CA ALA A 83 9.80 -8.27 7.48
C ALA A 83 9.02 -7.35 8.45
N GLY A 84 9.65 -6.25 8.90
CA GLY A 84 9.00 -5.24 9.74
C GLY A 84 7.80 -4.59 9.06
N GLY A 85 7.88 -4.32 7.75
CA GLY A 85 6.76 -3.82 6.96
C GLY A 85 5.59 -4.80 6.94
N TYR A 86 5.84 -6.08 6.68
CA TYR A 86 4.80 -7.11 6.65
C TYR A 86 4.17 -7.39 8.03
N PHE A 87 4.96 -7.38 9.10
CA PHE A 87 4.43 -7.48 10.46
C PHE A 87 3.60 -6.25 10.86
N SER A 88 4.01 -5.06 10.43
CA SER A 88 3.23 -3.83 10.66
C SER A 88 1.90 -3.87 9.93
N VAL A 89 1.89 -4.32 8.67
CA VAL A 89 0.66 -4.57 7.90
C VAL A 89 -0.24 -5.56 8.64
N ALA A 90 0.33 -6.67 9.13
CA ALA A 90 -0.43 -7.69 9.83
C ALA A 90 -1.09 -7.15 11.12
N SER A 91 -0.35 -6.33 11.85
CA SER A 91 -0.82 -5.66 13.06
C SER A 91 -1.96 -4.68 12.75
N VAL A 92 -1.80 -3.80 11.75
CA VAL A 92 -2.81 -2.80 11.39
C VAL A 92 -4.11 -3.46 10.95
N ILE A 93 -4.06 -4.51 10.14
CA ILE A 93 -5.27 -5.21 9.69
C ILE A 93 -5.97 -5.91 10.87
N SER A 94 -5.21 -6.44 11.84
CA SER A 94 -5.77 -7.18 12.98
C SER A 94 -6.36 -6.27 14.07
N THR A 95 -5.91 -5.01 14.15
CA THR A 95 -6.27 -4.08 15.24
C THR A 95 -7.19 -2.93 14.81
N SER A 96 -7.26 -2.63 13.51
CA SER A 96 -8.05 -1.51 12.99
C SER A 96 -9.53 -1.87 12.80
N ALA A 97 -10.41 -0.95 13.20
CA ALA A 97 -11.83 -0.99 12.84
C ALA A 97 -12.07 -0.83 11.32
N PHE A 98 -11.07 -0.30 10.60
CA PHE A 98 -11.08 -0.13 9.14
C PHE A 98 -9.84 -0.82 8.53
N PRO A 99 -9.91 -2.13 8.22
CA PRO A 99 -8.75 -2.90 7.75
C PRO A 99 -8.28 -2.52 6.34
N LEU A 100 -9.06 -1.71 5.61
CA LEU A 100 -8.76 -1.26 4.24
C LEU A 100 -7.38 -0.60 4.12
N ALA A 101 -7.01 0.27 5.06
CA ALA A 101 -5.71 0.96 5.05
C ALA A 101 -4.54 -0.02 5.21
N GLY A 102 -4.71 -1.05 6.03
CA GLY A 102 -3.73 -2.12 6.20
C GLY A 102 -3.58 -2.96 4.93
N HIS A 103 -4.68 -3.29 4.26
CA HIS A 103 -4.61 -3.99 2.98
C HIS A 103 -4.01 -3.14 1.86
N LEU A 104 -4.28 -1.83 1.81
CA LEU A 104 -3.63 -0.92 0.87
C LEU A 104 -2.12 -0.86 1.11
N CYS A 105 -1.69 -0.71 2.37
CA CYS A 105 -0.28 -0.73 2.72
C CYS A 105 0.39 -2.05 2.31
N GLY A 106 -0.26 -3.19 2.62
CA GLY A 106 0.22 -4.52 2.22
C GLY A 106 0.31 -4.69 0.70
N TYR A 107 -0.65 -4.15 -0.06
CA TYR A 107 -0.63 -4.16 -1.52
C TYR A 107 0.56 -3.35 -2.07
N THR A 108 0.75 -2.12 -1.59
CA THR A 108 1.86 -1.25 -2.02
C THR A 108 3.21 -1.85 -1.66
N LEU A 109 3.35 -2.42 -0.46
CA LEU A 109 4.56 -3.11 -0.03
C LEU A 109 4.86 -4.32 -0.93
N SER A 110 3.85 -5.13 -1.24
CA SER A 110 3.98 -6.30 -2.10
C SER A 110 4.35 -5.94 -3.54
N LEU A 111 3.76 -4.88 -4.09
CA LEU A 111 4.12 -4.34 -5.40
C LEU A 111 5.55 -3.80 -5.43
N GLY A 112 5.92 -2.96 -4.47
CA GLY A 112 7.24 -2.35 -4.40
C GLY A 112 8.33 -3.42 -4.29
N VAL A 113 8.22 -4.32 -3.31
CA VAL A 113 9.17 -5.42 -3.13
C VAL A 113 9.17 -6.33 -4.36
N GLY A 114 7.99 -6.72 -4.86
CA GLY A 114 7.86 -7.61 -6.00
C GLY A 114 8.53 -7.09 -7.27
N LEU A 115 8.25 -5.83 -7.64
CA LEU A 115 8.86 -5.19 -8.81
C LEU A 115 10.37 -5.00 -8.64
N THR A 116 10.83 -4.59 -7.45
CA THR A 116 12.26 -4.47 -7.16
C THR A 116 12.98 -5.81 -7.27
N MET A 117 12.37 -6.92 -6.83
CA MET A 117 12.98 -8.24 -6.95
C MET A 117 13.03 -8.73 -8.41
N LEU A 118 12.06 -8.37 -9.25
CA LEU A 118 12.10 -8.64 -10.70
C LEU A 118 13.23 -7.90 -11.42
N THR A 119 13.56 -6.66 -11.01
CA THR A 119 14.67 -5.92 -11.64
C THR A 119 16.04 -6.54 -11.32
N PHE A 120 16.15 -7.30 -10.23
CA PHE A 120 17.35 -8.06 -9.86
C PHE A 120 17.51 -9.40 -10.59
N ARG A 121 16.81 -9.63 -11.71
CA ARG A 121 16.96 -10.85 -12.53
C ARG A 121 18.40 -11.19 -12.95
N ARG A 122 19.26 -10.18 -13.09
CA ARG A 122 20.67 -10.35 -13.49
C ARG A 122 21.58 -10.79 -12.34
N VAL A 123 21.09 -10.72 -11.09
CA VAL A 123 21.83 -11.08 -9.88
C VAL A 123 21.72 -12.58 -9.63
N SER A 124 20.49 -13.11 -9.67
CA SER A 124 20.18 -14.53 -9.49
C SER A 124 18.75 -14.81 -9.96
N TRP A 125 18.51 -16.04 -10.41
CA TRP A 125 17.17 -16.50 -10.83
C TRP A 125 16.18 -16.60 -9.66
N TYR A 126 16.69 -16.68 -8.42
CA TYR A 126 15.86 -16.70 -7.22
C TYR A 126 15.11 -15.38 -6.98
N TYR A 127 15.66 -14.23 -7.38
CA TYR A 127 15.02 -12.93 -7.16
C TYR A 127 13.76 -12.72 -7.98
N PRO A 128 13.74 -13.04 -9.30
CA PRO A 128 12.50 -13.00 -10.07
C PRO A 128 11.42 -13.92 -9.51
N LEU A 129 11.79 -15.13 -9.07
CA LEU A 129 10.84 -16.07 -8.46
C LEU A 129 10.21 -15.49 -7.19
N LEU A 130 11.04 -14.92 -6.30
CA LEU A 130 10.57 -14.22 -5.10
C LEU A 130 9.70 -13.02 -5.46
N GLY A 131 10.08 -12.25 -6.48
CA GLY A 131 9.30 -11.13 -6.98
C GLY A 131 7.91 -11.54 -7.44
N VAL A 132 7.82 -12.62 -8.22
CA VAL A 132 6.53 -13.20 -8.64
C VAL A 132 5.73 -13.66 -7.42
N MET A 133 6.35 -14.34 -6.44
CA MET A 133 5.63 -14.75 -5.22
C MET A 133 5.07 -13.56 -4.44
N TYR A 134 5.84 -12.48 -4.26
CA TYR A 134 5.37 -11.26 -3.58
C TYR A 134 4.23 -10.57 -4.34
N LEU A 135 4.33 -10.46 -5.68
CA LEU A 135 3.26 -9.91 -6.50
C LEU A 135 2.01 -10.78 -6.50
N SER A 136 2.18 -12.10 -6.57
CA SER A 136 1.08 -13.04 -6.66
C SER A 136 0.38 -13.18 -5.31
N PHE A 137 1.11 -13.63 -4.29
CA PHE A 137 0.52 -13.91 -2.97
C PHE A 137 0.24 -12.63 -2.20
N GLY A 138 1.15 -11.66 -2.20
CA GLY A 138 0.93 -10.39 -1.50
C GLY A 138 -0.04 -9.48 -2.27
N GLY A 139 0.27 -9.22 -3.54
CA GLY A 139 -0.52 -8.33 -4.39
C GLY A 139 -1.97 -8.80 -4.56
N PHE A 140 -2.21 -10.03 -5.04
CA PHE A 140 -3.60 -10.49 -5.25
C PHE A 140 -4.37 -10.68 -3.94
N HIS A 141 -3.74 -11.13 -2.85
CA HIS A 141 -4.41 -11.27 -1.56
C HIS A 141 -4.90 -9.92 -1.04
N HIS A 142 -4.00 -8.94 -0.98
CA HIS A 142 -4.35 -7.61 -0.49
C HIS A 142 -5.33 -6.91 -1.44
N TYR A 143 -5.17 -7.06 -2.75
CA TYR A 143 -6.10 -6.53 -3.75
C TYR A 143 -7.52 -7.10 -3.58
N ARG A 144 -7.65 -8.42 -3.48
CA ARG A 144 -8.95 -9.08 -3.26
C ARG A 144 -9.61 -8.60 -1.98
N ARG A 145 -8.85 -8.48 -0.89
CA ARG A 145 -9.38 -7.97 0.39
C ARG A 145 -9.77 -6.50 0.31
N MET A 146 -9.03 -5.67 -0.42
CA MET A 146 -9.44 -4.30 -0.66
C MET A 146 -10.72 -4.19 -1.48
N MET A 147 -10.99 -5.09 -2.44
CA MET A 147 -12.27 -5.14 -3.15
C MET A 147 -13.44 -5.60 -2.26
N VAL A 148 -13.17 -6.35 -1.20
CA VAL A 148 -14.20 -6.80 -0.23
C VAL A 148 -14.48 -5.72 0.82
N TYR A 149 -13.47 -4.96 1.24
CA TYR A 149 -13.60 -3.92 2.26
C TYR A 149 -13.84 -2.51 1.69
N GLY A 150 -13.70 -2.30 0.39
CA GLY A 150 -13.98 -1.05 -0.30
C GLY A 150 -15.22 -1.17 -1.16
N ASP A 151 -16.17 -0.23 -1.01
CA ASP A 151 -17.42 -0.22 -1.79
C ASP A 151 -17.22 0.04 -3.30
N ASN A 152 -15.99 0.20 -3.78
CA ASN A 152 -15.59 0.18 -5.18
C ASN A 152 -14.12 -0.24 -5.24
N ALA A 153 -13.72 -0.99 -6.28
CA ALA A 153 -12.34 -1.45 -6.44
C ALA A 153 -11.36 -0.26 -6.29
N PRO A 154 -10.43 -0.27 -5.32
CA PRO A 154 -9.61 0.92 -5.00
C PRO A 154 -8.71 1.38 -6.15
N ILE A 155 -8.43 0.50 -7.13
CA ILE A 155 -7.70 0.87 -8.35
C ILE A 155 -8.56 1.78 -9.26
N TYR A 156 -9.89 1.67 -9.24
CA TYR A 156 -10.80 2.57 -9.96
C TYR A 156 -11.04 3.90 -9.21
N ASN A 157 -10.93 3.92 -7.88
CA ASN A 157 -11.05 5.15 -7.08
C ASN A 157 -9.77 6.00 -7.02
N TRP A 158 -8.71 5.63 -7.75
CA TRP A 158 -7.57 6.54 -7.92
C TRP A 158 -7.97 7.81 -8.70
N GLY A 159 -8.99 7.71 -9.55
CA GLY A 159 -9.67 8.86 -10.14
C GLY A 159 -10.31 9.76 -9.08
N ASP A 160 -11.04 9.16 -8.13
CA ASP A 160 -11.69 9.86 -7.01
C ASP A 160 -10.68 10.54 -6.08
N MET A 161 -9.50 9.97 -5.86
CA MET A 161 -8.46 10.63 -5.05
C MET A 161 -7.98 11.95 -5.68
N SER A 162 -7.91 12.01 -7.02
CA SER A 162 -7.61 13.26 -7.74
C SER A 162 -8.76 14.26 -7.63
N GLU A 163 -10.01 13.79 -7.67
CA GLU A 163 -11.21 14.60 -7.46
C GLU A 163 -11.29 15.14 -6.03
N ILE A 164 -11.02 14.32 -5.02
CA ILE A 164 -10.99 14.71 -3.60
C ILE A 164 -9.87 15.72 -3.35
N TRP A 165 -8.71 15.55 -4.01
CA TRP A 165 -7.60 16.49 -3.92
C TRP A 165 -7.94 17.84 -4.58
N ASN A 166 -8.54 17.80 -5.77
CA ASN A 166 -8.98 19.00 -6.49
C ASN A 166 -10.10 19.72 -5.74
N ALA A 167 -11.09 18.99 -5.20
CA ALA A 167 -12.16 19.54 -4.38
C ALA A 167 -11.62 20.21 -3.10
N ARG A 168 -10.59 19.63 -2.47
CA ARG A 168 -9.89 20.28 -1.34
C ARG A 168 -9.14 21.54 -1.76
N ALA A 169 -8.51 21.52 -2.94
CA ALA A 169 -7.80 22.68 -3.46
C ALA A 169 -8.78 23.82 -3.83
N GLU A 170 -9.94 23.49 -4.39
CA GLU A 170 -11.01 24.42 -4.72
C GLU A 170 -11.68 24.99 -3.47
N ALA A 171 -12.04 24.17 -2.49
CA ALA A 171 -12.58 24.64 -1.21
C ALA A 171 -11.63 25.63 -0.49
N LYS A 172 -10.32 25.40 -0.60
CA LYS A 172 -9.30 26.31 -0.04
C LYS A 172 -9.18 27.62 -0.82
N ARG A 173 -9.45 27.61 -2.14
CA ARG A 173 -9.49 28.82 -2.98
C ARG A 173 -10.74 29.64 -2.72
N GLU A 174 -11.90 28.99 -2.60
CA GLU A 174 -13.18 29.62 -2.27
C GLU A 174 -13.14 30.27 -0.88
N ALA A 175 -12.61 29.57 0.13
CA ALA A 175 -12.42 30.13 1.47
C ALA A 175 -11.47 31.35 1.48
N ARG A 176 -10.53 31.43 0.53
CA ARG A 176 -9.61 32.56 0.39
C ARG A 176 -10.28 33.75 -0.31
N GLN A 177 -11.14 33.49 -1.30
CA GLN A 177 -11.93 34.51 -1.99
C GLN A 177 -12.99 35.12 -1.07
N GLN A 178 -13.69 34.31 -0.27
CA GLN A 178 -14.67 34.81 0.71
C GLN A 178 -14.01 35.74 1.73
N ARG A 179 -12.82 35.40 2.24
CA ARG A 179 -12.06 36.28 3.15
C ARG A 179 -11.56 37.57 2.52
N LEU A 180 -11.34 37.59 1.20
CA LEU A 180 -10.96 38.81 0.48
C LEU A 180 -12.18 39.72 0.28
N LEU A 181 -13.32 39.13 -0.11
CA LEU A 181 -14.59 39.84 -0.24
C LEU A 181 -15.07 40.42 1.09
N GLU A 182 -14.94 39.69 2.20
CA GLU A 182 -15.24 40.22 3.54
C GLU A 182 -14.32 41.39 3.93
N LYS A 183 -13.05 41.36 3.51
CA LYS A 183 -12.10 42.46 3.76
C LYS A 183 -12.42 43.70 2.92
N GLU A 184 -12.81 43.52 1.66
CA GLU A 184 -13.23 44.63 0.77
C GLU A 184 -14.58 45.23 1.21
N ALA A 185 -15.50 44.40 1.70
CA ALA A 185 -16.76 44.84 2.29
C ALA A 185 -16.54 45.65 3.58
N MET A 186 -15.59 45.22 4.43
CA MET A 186 -15.20 45.98 5.63
C MET A 186 -14.40 47.25 5.32
N SER A 187 -13.67 47.33 4.20
CA SER A 187 -12.94 48.54 3.82
C SER A 187 -13.83 49.59 3.15
N SER A 188 -14.96 49.18 2.54
CA SER A 188 -15.92 50.10 1.90
C SER A 188 -16.94 50.73 2.87
N GLN A 189 -16.90 50.34 4.16
CA GLN A 189 -17.73 50.92 5.23
C GLN A 189 -17.00 51.97 6.09
N LYS A 190 -15.76 52.32 5.74
CA LYS A 190 -15.01 53.46 6.31
C LYS A 190 -15.01 54.62 5.33
#